data_AF-A0A2K9PQ28-F1
#
_entry.id   AF-A0A2K9PQ28-F1
#
_cell.length_a   1.000
_cell.length_b   1.000
_cell.length_c   1.000
_cell.angle_alpha   90.00
_cell.angle_beta   90.00
_cell.angle_gamma   90.00
#
_symmetry.space_group_name_H-M   'P 1'
#
loop_
_entity.id
_entity.type
_entity.pdbx_description
1 polymer ?
#
loop_
_entity_poly.entity_id
_entity_poly.type
_entity_poly.pdbx_seq_one_letter_code
_entity_poly.pdbx_strand_id
1 'polypeptide(L)'
;MKRIKLLYRFLIFINVFFSILLVVQLVLLIGPDLIYWKQYEDRTFGTFQSLIEGVRLVLLLIGLFKVQHGVRAIIDEGFYNVTSQVKFKKSGFFLIIYVLISFAYNILVMKELELNIFIVNFIQYYFILLVGIGLYIFSDFIKNGGKLKQENDLTI
;
A
#
# COMPACT_ATOMS: atom_id res chain seq x y z
N MET A 1 -8.54 23.66 2.67
CA MET A 1 -9.06 22.34 3.13
C MET A 1 -9.90 21.56 2.12
N LYS A 2 -10.67 22.18 1.21
CA LYS A 2 -11.54 21.46 0.24
C LYS A 2 -10.80 20.39 -0.60
N ARG A 3 -9.58 20.68 -1.08
CA ARG A 3 -8.75 19.75 -1.86
C ARG A 3 -8.33 18.49 -1.07
N ILE A 4 -7.96 18.66 0.21
CA ILE A 4 -7.57 17.54 1.09
C ILE A 4 -8.79 16.65 1.38
N LYS A 5 -9.98 17.25 1.59
CA LYS A 5 -11.23 16.49 1.74
C LYS A 5 -11.59 15.71 0.46
N LEU A 6 -11.33 16.27 -0.72
CA LEU A 6 -11.50 15.56 -1.99
C LEU A 6 -10.55 14.37 -2.09
N LEU A 7 -9.27 14.55 -1.77
CA LEU A 7 -8.28 13.47 -1.72
C LEU A 7 -8.72 12.34 -0.79
N TYR A 8 -9.21 12.68 0.41
CA TYR A 8 -9.70 11.69 1.37
C TYR A 8 -10.87 10.86 0.81
N ARG A 9 -11.84 11.50 0.15
CA ARG A 9 -12.97 10.78 -0.50
C ARG A 9 -12.49 9.87 -1.62
N PHE A 10 -11.52 10.32 -2.41
CA PHE A 10 -10.92 9.50 -3.46
C PHE A 10 -10.19 8.28 -2.88
N LEU A 11 -9.45 8.45 -1.77
CA LEU A 11 -8.81 7.34 -1.07
C LEU A 11 -9.82 6.34 -0.49
N ILE A 12 -10.96 6.79 0.02
CA ILE A 12 -12.05 5.90 0.44
C ILE A 12 -12.52 5.07 -0.75
N PHE A 13 -12.82 5.71 -1.87
CA PHE A 13 -13.28 5.02 -3.07
C PHE A 13 -12.28 3.95 -3.54
N ILE A 14 -10.99 4.29 -3.60
CA ILE A 14 -9.92 3.34 -3.92
C ILE A 14 -9.90 2.18 -2.93
N ASN A 15 -9.87 2.46 -1.63
CA ASN A 15 -9.79 1.41 -0.61
C ASN A 15 -11.00 0.47 -0.63
N VAL A 16 -12.20 0.99 -0.91
CA VAL A 16 -13.41 0.17 -1.11
C VAL A 16 -13.23 -0.74 -2.32
N PHE A 17 -12.77 -0.22 -3.46
CA PHE A 17 -12.55 -1.02 -4.67
C PHE A 17 -11.51 -2.12 -4.44
N PHE A 18 -10.37 -1.80 -3.81
CA PHE A 18 -9.36 -2.79 -3.46
C PHE A 18 -9.85 -3.82 -2.44
N SER A 19 -10.72 -3.42 -1.50
CA SER A 19 -11.33 -4.36 -0.55
C SER A 19 -12.27 -5.34 -1.25
N ILE A 20 -13.04 -4.87 -2.24
CA ILE A 20 -13.88 -5.74 -3.08
C ILE A 20 -12.99 -6.71 -3.87
N LEU A 21 -11.90 -6.23 -4.48
CA LEU A 21 -10.94 -7.09 -5.18
C LEU A 21 -10.36 -8.17 -4.26
N LEU A 22 -10.04 -7.82 -3.00
CA LEU A 22 -9.57 -8.79 -2.02
C LEU A 22 -10.62 -9.87 -1.73
N VAL A 23 -11.89 -9.49 -1.56
CA VAL A 23 -12.99 -10.46 -1.37
C VAL A 23 -13.15 -11.36 -2.60
N VAL A 24 -13.12 -10.79 -3.80
CA VAL A 24 -13.20 -11.55 -5.06
C VAL A 24 -12.04 -12.54 -5.15
N GLN A 25 -10.82 -12.12 -4.83
CA GLN A 25 -9.65 -12.99 -4.83
C GLN A 25 -9.76 -14.12 -3.79
N LEU A 26 -10.27 -13.82 -2.59
CA LEU A 26 -10.47 -14.82 -1.55
C LEU A 26 -11.49 -15.88 -1.97
N VAL A 27 -12.61 -15.47 -2.55
CA VAL A 27 -13.73 -16.36 -2.90
C VAL A 27 -13.49 -17.14 -4.19
N LEU A 28 -12.93 -16.48 -5.22
CA LEU A 28 -12.81 -17.07 -6.56
C LEU A 28 -11.47 -17.73 -6.84
N LEU A 29 -10.42 -17.36 -6.11
CA LEU A 29 -9.07 -17.87 -6.36
C LEU A 29 -8.56 -18.66 -5.15
N ILE A 30 -8.38 -18.01 -4.00
CA ILE A 30 -7.75 -18.65 -2.83
C ILE A 30 -8.61 -19.82 -2.30
N GLY A 31 -9.92 -19.64 -2.16
CA GLY A 31 -10.82 -20.69 -1.68
C GLY A 31 -10.78 -21.94 -2.56
N PRO A 32 -11.05 -21.82 -3.87
CA PRO A 32 -10.98 -22.96 -4.80
C PRO A 32 -9.59 -23.60 -4.85
N ASP A 33 -8.51 -22.83 -4.89
CA ASP A 33 -7.14 -23.36 -4.93
C ASP A 33 -6.87 -24.23 -3.68
N LEU A 34 -7.27 -23.76 -2.50
CA LEU A 34 -7.12 -24.52 -1.25
C LEU A 34 -7.99 -25.78 -1.18
N ILE A 35 -9.04 -25.89 -1.98
CA ILE A 35 -9.95 -27.06 -2.03
C ILE A 35 -9.51 -28.04 -3.12
N TYR A 36 -9.07 -27.54 -4.28
CA TYR A 36 -8.78 -28.31 -5.49
C TYR A 36 -7.27 -28.32 -5.82
N TRP A 37 -6.45 -28.79 -4.86
CA TRP A 37 -4.98 -28.72 -4.87
C TRP A 37 -4.24 -29.19 -6.13
N LYS A 38 -4.88 -29.94 -7.03
CA LYS A 38 -4.22 -30.59 -8.19
C LYS A 38 -4.14 -29.74 -9.46
N GLN A 39 -4.78 -28.57 -9.54
CA GLN A 39 -4.88 -27.82 -10.81
C GLN A 39 -3.66 -26.96 -11.17
N TYR A 40 -2.61 -26.89 -10.34
CA TYR A 40 -1.54 -25.90 -10.48
C TYR A 40 -0.11 -26.45 -10.45
N GLU A 41 0.10 -27.75 -10.68
CA GLU A 41 1.46 -28.35 -10.63
C GLU A 41 2.48 -27.66 -11.57
N ASP A 42 2.01 -27.03 -12.66
CA ASP A 42 2.88 -26.37 -13.65
C ASP A 42 3.34 -24.95 -13.27
N ARG A 43 2.87 -24.39 -12.14
CA ARG A 43 3.27 -23.04 -11.67
C ARG A 43 4.35 -23.10 -10.60
N THR A 44 5.24 -22.10 -10.56
CA THR A 44 6.39 -21.96 -9.64
C THR A 44 5.97 -22.10 -8.17
N PHE A 45 4.80 -21.58 -7.79
CA PHE A 45 4.26 -21.70 -6.44
C PHE A 45 3.04 -22.62 -6.35
N GLY A 46 2.65 -23.27 -7.45
CA GLY A 46 1.46 -24.08 -7.58
C GLY A 46 0.22 -23.46 -6.93
N THR A 47 -0.43 -24.23 -6.06
CA THR A 47 -1.64 -23.85 -5.34
C THR A 47 -1.46 -22.63 -4.41
N PHE A 48 -0.23 -22.31 -4.02
CA PHE A 48 0.05 -21.15 -3.16
C PHE A 48 0.14 -19.83 -3.94
N GLN A 49 0.13 -19.86 -5.28
CA GLN A 49 0.21 -18.66 -6.13
C GLN A 49 -0.84 -17.62 -5.73
N SER A 50 -2.11 -18.01 -5.66
CA SER A 50 -3.21 -17.11 -5.32
C SER A 50 -3.13 -16.61 -3.88
N LEU A 51 -2.59 -17.40 -2.95
CA LEU A 51 -2.37 -16.99 -1.57
C LEU A 51 -1.29 -15.91 -1.48
N ILE A 52 -0.16 -16.10 -2.17
CA ILE A 52 0.92 -15.10 -2.21
C ILE A 52 0.39 -13.80 -2.79
N GLU A 53 -0.35 -13.87 -3.90
CA GLU A 53 -1.01 -12.72 -4.49
C GLU A 53 -1.96 -12.01 -3.51
N GLY A 54 -2.74 -12.77 -2.73
CA GLY A 54 -3.63 -12.22 -1.71
C GLY A 54 -2.87 -11.51 -0.59
N VAL A 55 -1.76 -12.08 -0.11
CA VAL A 55 -0.91 -11.44 0.90
C VAL A 55 -0.33 -10.12 0.40
N ARG A 56 0.12 -10.07 -0.86
CA ARG A 56 0.59 -8.82 -1.48
C ARG A 56 -0.51 -7.77 -1.54
N LEU A 57 -1.74 -8.16 -1.93
CA LEU A 57 -2.89 -7.27 -1.97
C LEU A 57 -3.24 -6.72 -0.57
N VAL A 58 -3.19 -7.56 0.45
CA VAL A 58 -3.40 -7.14 1.85
C VAL A 58 -2.34 -6.13 2.30
N LEU A 59 -1.06 -6.36 1.98
CA LEU A 59 0.01 -5.42 2.31
C LEU A 59 -0.20 -4.05 1.66
N LEU A 60 -0.57 -4.04 0.37
CA LEU A 60 -0.90 -2.81 -0.36
C LEU A 60 -2.07 -2.08 0.30
N LEU A 61 -3.16 -2.80 0.59
CA LEU A 61 -4.34 -2.26 1.27
C LEU A 61 -4.00 -1.64 2.63
N ILE A 62 -3.18 -2.32 3.45
CA ILE A 62 -2.73 -1.78 4.73
C ILE A 62 -2.02 -0.43 4.52
N GLY A 63 -1.11 -0.36 3.54
CA GLY A 63 -0.45 0.89 3.16
C GLY A 63 -1.45 2.00 2.82
N LEU A 64 -2.38 1.73 1.90
CA LEU A 64 -3.38 2.70 1.44
C LEU A 64 -4.34 3.15 2.56
N PHE A 65 -4.76 2.25 3.45
CA PHE A 65 -5.55 2.61 4.62
C PHE A 65 -4.78 3.53 5.58
N LYS A 66 -3.47 3.33 5.75
CA LYS A 66 -2.63 4.25 6.53
C LYS A 66 -2.53 5.63 5.87
N VAL A 67 -2.40 5.72 4.54
CA VAL A 67 -2.50 7.02 3.82
C VAL A 67 -3.82 7.71 4.14
N GLN A 68 -4.94 7.00 3.96
CA GLN A 68 -6.28 7.52 4.22
C GLN A 68 -6.42 8.05 5.65
N HIS A 69 -5.92 7.30 6.64
CA HIS A 69 -5.96 7.72 8.05
C HIS A 69 -5.05 8.91 8.32
N GLY A 70 -3.90 9.01 7.65
CA GLY A 70 -3.02 10.18 7.73
C GLY A 70 -3.69 11.44 7.20
N VAL A 71 -4.36 11.33 6.05
CA VAL A 71 -5.15 12.44 5.47
C VAL A 71 -6.32 12.82 6.37
N ARG A 72 -7.02 11.85 6.96
CA ARG A 72 -8.10 12.12 7.92
C ARG A 72 -7.61 12.92 9.12
N ALA A 73 -6.47 12.53 9.71
CA ALA A 73 -5.89 13.26 10.83
C ALA A 73 -5.55 14.72 10.48
N ILE A 74 -5.15 15.02 9.24
CA ILE A 74 -4.95 16.41 8.79
C ILE A 74 -6.29 17.16 8.70
N ILE A 75 -7.35 16.50 8.25
CA ILE A 75 -8.67 17.11 8.13
C ILE A 75 -9.25 17.43 9.51
N ASP A 76 -9.10 16.51 10.46
CA ASP A 76 -9.66 16.60 11.80
C ASP A 76 -8.96 17.72 12.62
N GLU A 77 -7.64 17.79 12.57
CA GLU A 77 -6.85 18.81 13.29
C GLU A 77 -6.68 20.12 12.48
N GLY A 78 -7.01 20.12 11.20
CA GLY A 78 -6.87 21.28 10.29
C GLY A 78 -5.43 21.58 9.84
N PHE A 79 -4.42 20.86 10.33
CA PHE A 79 -3.01 20.97 9.96
C PHE A 79 -2.26 19.64 10.13
N TYR A 80 -1.03 19.57 9.63
CA TYR A 80 -0.17 18.39 9.80
C TYR A 80 0.22 18.21 11.27
N ASN A 81 -0.03 17.01 11.81
CA ASN A 81 0.16 16.70 13.23
C ASN A 81 0.91 15.37 13.42
N VAL A 82 1.27 15.08 14.68
CA VAL A 82 1.99 13.85 15.07
C VAL A 82 1.22 12.58 14.66
N THR A 83 -0.11 12.58 14.73
CA THR A 83 -0.91 11.43 14.29
C THR A 83 -0.76 11.22 12.79
N SER A 84 -0.91 12.28 11.97
CA SER A 84 -0.72 12.20 10.52
C SER A 84 0.70 11.75 10.14
N GLN A 85 1.72 12.24 10.87
CA GLN A 85 3.12 11.87 10.72
C GLN A 85 3.31 10.35 10.87
N VAL A 86 2.84 9.78 11.98
CA VAL A 86 2.98 8.34 12.27
C VAL A 86 2.24 7.51 11.23
N LYS A 87 1.06 7.94 10.77
CA LYS A 87 0.29 7.21 9.75
C LYS A 87 1.00 7.23 8.40
N PHE A 88 1.54 8.37 7.94
CA PHE A 88 2.30 8.42 6.68
C PHE A 88 3.61 7.64 6.76
N LYS A 89 4.31 7.68 7.89
CA LYS A 89 5.53 6.88 8.09
C LYS A 89 5.26 5.38 7.95
N LYS A 90 4.22 4.90 8.66
CA LYS A 90 3.78 3.50 8.56
C LYS A 90 3.31 3.16 7.14
N SER A 91 2.57 4.05 6.50
CA SER A 91 2.14 3.86 5.11
C SER A 91 3.32 3.68 4.17
N GLY A 92 4.31 4.59 4.21
CA GLY A 92 5.49 4.51 3.37
C GLY A 92 6.24 3.20 3.58
N PHE A 93 6.40 2.79 4.84
CA PHE A 93 7.01 1.51 5.20
C PHE A 93 6.27 0.30 4.61
N PHE A 94 4.94 0.21 4.74
CA PHE A 94 4.16 -0.89 4.15
C PHE A 94 4.24 -0.92 2.62
N LEU A 95 4.23 0.24 1.95
CA LEU A 95 4.39 0.32 0.50
C LEU A 95 5.78 -0.13 0.05
N ILE A 96 6.83 0.24 0.78
CA ILE A 96 8.20 -0.21 0.51
C ILE A 96 8.28 -1.74 0.64
N ILE A 97 7.76 -2.32 1.74
CA ILE A 97 7.73 -3.78 1.92
C ILE A 97 6.96 -4.47 0.78
N TYR A 98 5.77 -3.95 0.46
CA TYR A 98 4.96 -4.46 -0.65
C TYR A 98 5.77 -4.52 -1.95
N VAL A 99 6.50 -3.44 -2.29
CA VAL A 99 7.32 -3.40 -3.50
C VAL A 99 8.48 -4.39 -3.45
N LEU A 100 9.21 -4.48 -2.34
CA LEU A 100 10.32 -5.42 -2.21
C LEU A 100 9.87 -6.87 -2.42
N ILE A 101 8.74 -7.24 -1.80
CA ILE A 101 8.13 -8.56 -1.98
C ILE A 101 7.66 -8.74 -3.43
N SER A 102 7.08 -7.70 -4.04
CA SER A 102 6.57 -7.77 -5.42
C SER A 102 7.70 -7.90 -6.45
N PHE A 103 8.84 -7.23 -6.24
CA PHE A 103 10.04 -7.43 -7.06
C PHE A 103 10.56 -8.86 -6.94
N ALA A 104 10.73 -9.36 -5.72
CA ALA A 104 11.19 -10.73 -5.49
C ALA A 104 10.25 -11.73 -6.16
N TYR A 105 8.94 -11.57 -5.96
CA TYR A 105 7.94 -12.42 -6.59
C TYR A 105 8.02 -12.39 -8.12
N ASN A 106 8.06 -11.20 -8.74
CA ASN A 106 8.08 -11.05 -10.20
C ASN A 106 9.34 -11.68 -10.83
N ILE A 107 10.48 -11.66 -10.11
CA ILE A 107 11.70 -12.37 -10.52
C ILE A 107 11.49 -13.89 -10.43
N LEU A 108 10.89 -14.38 -9.34
CA LEU A 108 10.67 -15.81 -9.13
C LEU A 108 9.72 -16.42 -10.17
N VAL A 109 8.66 -15.70 -10.55
CA VAL A 109 7.70 -16.16 -11.57
C VAL A 109 8.05 -15.72 -13.00
N MET A 110 9.27 -15.19 -13.24
CA MET A 110 9.64 -14.61 -14.54
C MET A 110 9.42 -15.55 -15.72
N LYS A 111 9.66 -16.86 -15.54
CA LYS A 111 9.48 -17.87 -16.61
C LYS A 111 8.02 -18.08 -17.02
N GLU A 112 7.07 -17.70 -16.17
CA GLU A 112 5.63 -17.79 -16.43
C GLU A 112 5.06 -16.53 -17.05
N LEU A 113 5.82 -15.43 -17.06
CA LEU A 113 5.34 -14.12 -17.51
C LEU A 113 5.80 -13.83 -18.92
N GLU A 114 4.92 -13.23 -19.71
CA GLU A 114 5.33 -12.57 -20.94
C GLU A 114 6.26 -11.38 -20.60
N LEU A 115 7.25 -11.13 -21.47
CA LEU A 115 8.29 -10.12 -21.22
C LEU A 115 7.70 -8.71 -21.03
N ASN A 116 6.66 -8.36 -21.78
CA ASN A 116 5.91 -7.10 -21.63
C ASN A 116 5.30 -6.96 -20.22
N ILE A 117 4.64 -8.00 -19.71
CA ILE A 117 4.02 -8.02 -18.38
C ILE A 117 5.10 -7.90 -17.31
N PHE A 118 6.19 -8.66 -17.46
CA PHE A 118 7.33 -8.58 -16.56
C PHE A 118 7.88 -7.15 -16.44
N ILE A 119 8.11 -6.47 -17.57
CA ILE A 119 8.63 -5.09 -17.60
C ILE A 119 7.61 -4.11 -17.02
N VAL A 120 6.34 -4.20 -17.40
CA VAL A 120 5.28 -3.32 -16.91
C VAL A 120 5.13 -3.41 -15.39
N ASN A 121 5.20 -4.63 -14.84
CA ASN A 121 5.17 -4.85 -13.40
C ASN A 121 6.32 -4.11 -12.70
N PHE A 122 7.55 -4.22 -13.21
CA PHE A 122 8.71 -3.49 -12.65
C PHE A 122 8.50 -1.98 -12.65
N ILE A 123 8.01 -1.41 -13.77
CA ILE A 123 7.73 0.02 -13.87
C ILE A 123 6.71 0.45 -12.81
N GLN A 124 5.62 -0.30 -12.65
CA GLN A 124 4.59 -0.03 -11.63
C GLN A 124 5.17 -0.10 -10.22
N TYR A 125 5.98 -1.12 -9.92
CA TYR A 125 6.62 -1.26 -8.62
C TYR A 125 7.59 -0.11 -8.32
N TYR A 126 8.34 0.37 -9.30
CA TYR A 126 9.19 1.56 -9.15
C TYR A 126 8.38 2.81 -8.79
N PHE A 127 7.24 3.04 -9.46
CA PHE A 127 6.37 4.16 -9.10
C PHE A 127 5.85 4.06 -7.66
N ILE A 128 5.40 2.86 -7.25
CA ILE A 128 4.92 2.63 -5.89
C ILE A 128 6.06 2.80 -4.88
N LEU A 129 7.28 2.41 -5.22
CA LEU A 129 8.45 2.60 -4.37
C LEU A 129 8.75 4.08 -4.15
N LEU A 130 8.72 4.89 -5.23
CA LEU A 130 8.91 6.33 -5.14
C LEU A 130 7.86 6.98 -4.25
N VAL A 131 6.59 6.57 -4.38
CA VAL A 131 5.50 7.03 -3.49
C VAL A 131 5.75 6.59 -2.05
N GLY A 132 6.16 5.34 -1.82
CA GLY A 132 6.46 4.80 -0.50
C GLY A 132 7.59 5.54 0.21
N ILE A 133 8.71 5.75 -0.48
CA ILE A 133 9.86 6.52 -0.01
C ILE A 133 9.45 7.98 0.23
N GLY A 134 8.72 8.58 -0.72
CA GLY A 134 8.20 9.94 -0.60
C GLY A 134 7.37 10.13 0.67
N LEU A 135 6.43 9.23 0.95
CA LEU A 135 5.62 9.26 2.18
C LEU A 135 6.47 9.04 3.45
N TYR A 136 7.45 8.14 3.39
CA TYR A 136 8.32 7.85 4.52
C TYR A 136 9.17 9.07 4.90
N ILE A 137 9.84 9.69 3.93
CA ILE A 137 10.65 10.90 4.13
C ILE A 137 9.76 12.11 4.48
N PHE A 138 8.62 12.27 3.80
CA PHE A 138 7.65 13.34 4.08
C PHE A 138 7.21 13.36 5.55
N SER A 139 7.08 12.18 6.16
CA SER A 139 6.73 12.07 7.57
C SER A 139 7.76 12.72 8.50
N ASP A 140 9.04 12.74 8.15
CA ASP A 140 10.07 13.36 8.99
C ASP A 140 10.02 14.89 8.86
N PHE A 141 9.62 15.43 7.70
CA PHE A 141 9.35 16.88 7.56
C PHE A 141 8.17 17.33 8.42
N ILE A 142 7.09 16.53 8.51
CA ILE A 142 5.96 16.83 9.41
C ILE A 142 6.43 16.87 10.87
N LYS A 143 7.30 15.94 11.28
CA LYS A 143 7.83 15.88 12.65
C LYS A 143 8.53 17.19 13.03
N ASN A 144 9.37 17.71 12.14
CA ASN A 144 10.14 18.92 12.39
C ASN A 144 9.21 20.15 12.41
N GLY A 145 8.24 20.24 11.50
CA GLY A 145 7.23 21.31 11.51
C GLY A 145 6.32 21.30 12.74
N GLY A 146 5.95 20.12 13.24
CA GLY A 146 5.14 19.97 14.45
C GLY A 146 5.87 20.41 15.72
N LYS A 147 7.17 20.08 15.84
CA LYS A 147 8.01 20.52 16.97
C LYS A 147 8.14 22.04 17.04
N LEU A 148 8.39 22.70 15.91
CA LEU A 148 8.51 24.15 15.85
C LEU A 148 7.24 24.86 16.31
N LYS A 149 6.07 24.33 15.94
CA LYS A 149 4.78 24.89 16.39
C LYS A 149 4.57 24.68 17.89
N GLN A 150 4.89 23.48 18.40
CA GLN A 150 4.77 23.18 19.83
C GLN A 150 5.71 24.04 20.69
N GLU A 151 6.94 24.30 20.23
CA GLU A 151 7.86 25.21 20.91
C GLU A 151 7.33 26.65 20.90
N ASN A 152 6.78 27.11 19.78
CA ASN A 152 6.21 28.46 19.69
C ASN A 152 4.97 28.64 20.59
N ASP A 153 4.09 27.62 20.65
CA ASP A 153 2.89 27.63 21.51
C ASP A 153 3.24 27.50 23.02
N LEU A 154 4.45 27.06 23.38
CA LEU A 154 4.94 27.01 24.77
C LEU A 154 5.65 28.30 25.22
N THR A 155 6.00 29.18 24.27
CA THR A 155 6.81 30.37 24.53
C THR A 155 5.98 31.67 24.49
N ILE A 156 4.76 31.64 23.94
CA ILE A 156 3.81 32.76 23.86
C ILE A 156 2.66 32.49 24.84
#